data_AF-A0A352HPK0-F1
#
_entry.id   AF-A0A352HPK0-F1
#
_cell.length_a   1.000
_cell.length_b   1.000
_cell.length_c   1.000
_cell.angle_alpha   90.00
_cell.angle_beta   90.00
_cell.angle_gamma   90.00
#
_symmetry.space_group_name_H-M   'P 1'
#
loop_
_entity.id
_entity.type
_entity.pdbx_description
1 polymer ?
#
loop_
_entity_poly.entity_id
_entity_poly.type
_entity_poly.pdbx_seq_one_letter_code
_entity_poly.pdbx_strand_id
1 'polypeptide(L)'
;GDKGMPDYTKQESFKIQWSHRQDSKANPYSSLSASVNFATSSYERNNLNSLYNPQTMTQSTRTSSVSWSTQFSSIGLSLSSTANLSQNMRDSSIAMTLPDLNISISRFYPFRRKKMVGDEKWYEKIAMSYTGHISNSINTKEDKLMHSSLIKDWRNGWQHQIPISASFTLFKYINVTPNFNFTDRMYTNKIKRSWDKARQVEVADTTYGFHNVYNWNMSVALSTKIYGFWVPNRKIFGDKIQAIRHVLTPSVSYSYAPDFGASHYGYWETYQKTDANGNVSLVSYSPYSNALYGVPGKGKSGNISFSLGNNLEMKVRDDSDSTGVRKVSLIENLTISQSYNFAADSMRWSPIQTSLLLRLMKNFNLSLAATWDPYMYGLTPSGSPVQLNKLRIAHGKFPKLSSTGTSFSYTFNNDTFRKKGDSSSNRKDADEEDDWDGEDGGSAADEDFAATAARRRQRGGDDGSAGTADVDGYEKWECPWSLTFNYSVNYGYGDFNYDKLDYNGKWTQNLSLSGNIRPTKNWNFSFSASYDFDQHKLAYMNCSISRDLHCFTMTASFVPVGPYKSYNFHIAVKSSLLKDVKYDKRSSRSNGLRWY
;
A
#
# COMPACT_ATOMS: atom_id res chain seq x y z
N GLY A 1 55.33 5.74 -1.11
CA GLY A 1 56.52 6.14 -1.87
C GLY A 1 56.82 5.21 -3.02
N ASP A 2 58.07 5.27 -3.49
CA ASP A 2 58.60 4.45 -4.59
C ASP A 2 59.03 3.07 -4.12
N LYS A 3 59.05 2.10 -5.03
CA LYS A 3 59.43 0.71 -4.73
C LYS A 3 60.85 0.67 -4.16
N GLY A 4 60.97 0.39 -2.86
CA GLY A 4 62.23 0.38 -2.11
C GLY A 4 62.34 1.42 -1.01
N MET A 5 61.37 2.34 -0.87
CA MET A 5 61.31 3.29 0.23
C MET A 5 60.52 2.74 1.44
N PRO A 6 60.79 3.21 2.68
CA PRO A 6 60.09 2.77 3.89
C PRO A 6 58.58 3.03 3.88
N ASP A 7 58.12 3.98 3.07
CA ASP A 7 56.72 4.38 2.92
C ASP A 7 56.05 3.74 1.68
N TYR A 8 56.71 2.77 1.03
CA TYR A 8 56.14 2.01 -0.08
C TYR A 8 55.07 1.05 0.42
N THR A 9 53.83 1.26 -0.02
CA THR A 9 52.73 0.32 0.20
C THR A 9 52.18 -0.10 -1.16
N LYS A 10 51.98 -1.41 -1.34
CA LYS A 10 51.38 -1.98 -2.55
C LYS A 10 49.97 -2.46 -2.20
N GLN A 11 48.98 -1.93 -2.90
CA GLN A 11 47.58 -2.34 -2.74
C GLN A 11 46.94 -2.57 -4.11
N GLU A 12 46.23 -3.69 -4.25
CA GLU A 12 45.46 -4.00 -5.45
C GLU A 12 44.07 -3.37 -5.29
N SER A 13 43.65 -2.56 -6.25
CA SER A 13 42.37 -1.84 -6.23
C SER A 13 41.75 -1.88 -7.61
N PHE A 14 40.44 -2.10 -7.70
CA PHE A 14 39.73 -2.10 -8.97
C PHE A 14 38.32 -1.58 -8.82
N LYS A 15 37.73 -1.18 -9.94
CA LYS A 15 36.37 -0.66 -10.05
C LYS A 15 35.71 -1.22 -11.28
N ILE A 16 34.47 -1.69 -11.13
CA ILE A 16 33.64 -2.20 -12.22
C ILE A 16 32.41 -1.31 -12.31
N GLN A 17 32.25 -0.68 -13.48
CA GLN A 17 31.05 0.07 -13.82
C GLN A 17 30.41 -0.55 -15.05
N TRP A 18 29.17 -1.02 -14.91
CA TRP A 18 28.41 -1.62 -15.99
C TRP A 18 26.99 -1.08 -15.94
N SER A 19 26.60 -0.36 -17.00
CA SER A 19 25.23 0.08 -17.22
C SER A 19 24.70 -0.63 -18.46
N HIS A 20 23.58 -1.33 -18.31
CA HIS A 20 22.92 -2.02 -19.39
C HIS A 20 21.42 -1.88 -19.26
N ARG A 21 20.77 -1.61 -20.38
CA ARG A 21 19.32 -1.64 -20.51
C ARG A 21 18.99 -2.25 -21.86
N GLN A 22 18.42 -3.45 -21.83
CA GLN A 22 17.96 -4.11 -23.04
C GLN A 22 16.75 -3.37 -23.63
N ASP A 23 16.73 -3.22 -24.96
CA ASP A 23 15.53 -2.74 -25.65
C ASP A 23 14.45 -3.83 -25.62
N SER A 24 13.25 -3.46 -25.17
CA SER A 24 12.05 -4.31 -25.20
C SER A 24 11.74 -4.92 -26.57
N LYS A 25 12.15 -4.28 -27.67
CA LYS A 25 11.97 -4.81 -29.04
C LYS A 25 12.93 -5.94 -29.38
N ALA A 26 14.09 -6.01 -28.72
CA ALA A 26 15.08 -7.06 -28.98
C ALA A 26 14.60 -8.43 -28.53
N ASN A 27 13.85 -8.49 -27.41
CA ASN A 27 13.13 -9.69 -27.00
C ASN A 27 11.91 -9.30 -26.14
N PRO A 28 10.67 -9.47 -26.64
CA PRO A 28 9.46 -9.19 -25.87
C PRO A 28 9.28 -10.08 -24.63
N TYR A 29 9.94 -11.23 -24.60
CA TYR A 29 9.80 -12.26 -23.56
C TYR A 29 10.99 -12.34 -22.61
N SER A 30 12.01 -11.51 -22.77
CA SER A 30 13.17 -11.48 -21.88
C SER A 30 13.72 -10.08 -21.76
N SER A 31 13.96 -9.62 -20.54
CA SER A 31 14.59 -8.34 -20.27
C SER A 31 15.77 -8.49 -19.32
N LEU A 32 16.85 -7.78 -19.62
CA LEU A 32 18.04 -7.65 -18.78
C LEU A 32 18.31 -6.17 -18.55
N SER A 33 18.49 -5.79 -17.29
CA SER A 33 18.98 -4.48 -16.91
C SER A 33 20.04 -4.61 -15.83
N ALA A 34 21.09 -3.81 -15.94
CA ALA A 34 22.19 -3.79 -15.00
C ALA A 34 22.60 -2.35 -14.69
N SER A 35 22.82 -2.08 -13.42
CA SER A 35 23.46 -0.87 -12.91
C SER A 35 24.45 -1.31 -11.85
N VAL A 36 25.64 -1.71 -12.30
CA VAL A 36 26.74 -2.13 -11.45
C VAL A 36 27.71 -0.98 -11.27
N ASN A 37 28.00 -0.67 -10.01
CA ASN A 37 28.99 0.30 -9.59
C ASN A 37 29.74 -0.27 -8.39
N PHE A 38 30.56 -1.28 -8.67
CA PHE A 38 31.39 -1.94 -7.67
C PHE A 38 32.76 -1.28 -7.62
N ALA A 39 33.33 -1.08 -6.44
CA ALA A 39 34.75 -0.86 -6.31
C ALA A 39 35.29 -1.40 -5.00
N THR A 40 36.59 -1.65 -4.98
CA THR A 40 37.29 -1.90 -3.73
C THR A 40 37.27 -0.64 -2.86
N SER A 41 37.16 -0.81 -1.54
CA SER A 41 37.10 0.31 -0.59
C SER A 41 38.31 1.24 -0.66
N SER A 42 39.45 0.73 -1.14
CA SER A 42 40.69 1.46 -1.38
C SER A 42 40.75 2.26 -2.68
N TYR A 43 39.87 1.97 -3.65
CA TYR A 43 40.00 2.47 -5.02
C TYR A 43 39.96 4.00 -5.10
N GLU A 44 38.96 4.66 -4.51
CA GLU A 44 38.80 6.12 -4.65
C GLU A 44 39.84 6.92 -3.85
N ARG A 45 40.50 6.30 -2.85
CA ARG A 45 41.58 6.93 -2.08
C ARG A 45 42.92 6.85 -2.82
N ASN A 46 43.11 5.81 -3.60
CA ASN A 46 44.34 5.54 -4.36
C ASN A 46 44.26 6.06 -5.81
N ASN A 47 43.07 6.49 -6.26
CA ASN A 47 42.86 7.00 -7.61
C ASN A 47 43.10 8.52 -7.67
N LEU A 48 44.13 8.92 -8.42
CA LEU A 48 44.52 10.32 -8.61
C LEU A 48 43.41 11.19 -9.22
N ASN A 49 42.53 10.65 -10.07
CA ASN A 49 41.40 11.39 -10.65
C ASN A 49 40.26 11.61 -9.64
N SER A 50 40.10 10.71 -8.67
CA SER A 50 39.10 10.79 -7.60
C SER A 50 39.48 11.82 -6.53
N LEU A 51 40.78 12.07 -6.34
CA LEU A 51 41.30 13.15 -5.47
C LEU A 51 40.83 14.55 -5.90
N TYR A 52 40.59 14.75 -7.21
CA TYR A 52 40.10 16.03 -7.74
C TYR A 52 38.56 16.15 -7.76
N ASN A 53 37.83 15.11 -7.36
CA ASN A 53 36.36 15.09 -7.33
C ASN A 53 35.84 14.75 -5.91
N PRO A 54 35.64 15.77 -5.03
CA PRO A 54 35.29 15.55 -3.63
C PRO A 54 33.96 14.80 -3.43
N GLN A 55 33.07 14.79 -4.42
CA GLN A 55 31.81 14.03 -4.40
C GLN A 55 32.05 12.51 -4.48
N THR A 56 33.10 12.05 -5.16
CA THR A 56 33.42 10.61 -5.27
C THR A 56 34.08 10.07 -4.01
N MET A 57 34.86 10.89 -3.31
CA MET A 57 35.46 10.54 -2.00
C MET A 57 34.46 10.57 -0.85
N THR A 58 33.37 11.35 -0.97
CA THR A 58 32.33 11.48 0.07
C THR A 58 31.24 10.42 -0.02
N GLN A 59 31.17 9.65 -1.12
CA GLN A 59 30.24 8.53 -1.28
C GLN A 59 30.63 7.36 -0.37
N SER A 60 29.91 7.24 0.76
CA SER A 60 30.12 6.17 1.73
C SER A 60 29.49 4.84 1.33
N THR A 61 28.48 4.84 0.45
CA THR A 61 27.73 3.64 0.07
C THR A 61 27.65 3.51 -1.45
N ARG A 62 27.86 2.30 -1.95
CA ARG A 62 27.71 1.96 -3.37
C ARG A 62 26.71 0.83 -3.51
N THR A 63 25.78 0.97 -4.45
CA THR A 63 24.79 -0.05 -4.75
C THR A 63 24.98 -0.52 -6.18
N SER A 64 24.91 -1.83 -6.38
CA SER A 64 24.88 -2.47 -7.67
C SER A 64 23.65 -3.36 -7.75
N SER A 65 22.96 -3.33 -8.88
CA SER A 65 21.85 -4.21 -9.17
C SER A 65 21.93 -4.78 -10.58
N VAL A 66 21.64 -6.07 -10.71
CA VAL A 66 21.42 -6.74 -11.99
C VAL A 66 20.08 -7.44 -11.89
N SER A 67 19.20 -7.20 -12.84
CA SER A 67 17.89 -7.83 -12.91
C SER A 67 17.66 -8.43 -14.27
N TRP A 68 17.22 -9.68 -14.25
CA TRP A 68 16.84 -10.45 -15.42
C TRP A 68 15.42 -10.97 -15.23
N SER A 69 14.61 -10.93 -16.28
CA SER A 69 13.31 -11.57 -16.28
C SER A 69 13.02 -12.21 -17.62
N THR A 70 12.32 -13.34 -17.61
CA THR A 70 11.83 -14.00 -18.81
C THR A 70 10.45 -14.60 -18.60
N GLN A 71 9.63 -14.59 -19.66
CA GLN A 71 8.26 -15.10 -19.68
C GLN A 71 8.13 -16.21 -20.72
N PHE A 72 7.71 -17.40 -20.28
CA PHE A 72 7.37 -18.53 -21.13
C PHE A 72 5.85 -18.58 -21.32
N SER A 73 5.35 -17.91 -22.36
CA SER A 73 3.92 -17.76 -22.64
C SER A 73 3.17 -19.08 -22.82
N SER A 74 3.81 -20.11 -23.37
CA SER A 74 3.20 -21.43 -23.64
C SER A 74 2.75 -22.17 -22.38
N ILE A 75 3.46 -21.98 -21.27
CA ILE A 75 3.18 -22.63 -19.98
C ILE A 75 2.79 -21.62 -18.89
N GLY A 76 2.71 -20.33 -19.24
CA GLY A 76 2.38 -19.26 -18.30
C GLY A 76 3.42 -19.06 -17.19
N LEU A 77 4.66 -19.51 -17.39
CA LEU A 77 5.75 -19.40 -16.42
C LEU A 77 6.47 -18.06 -16.59
N SER A 78 6.61 -17.31 -15.49
CA SER A 78 7.51 -16.18 -15.37
C SER A 78 8.69 -16.54 -14.48
N LEU A 79 9.87 -16.09 -14.87
CA LEU A 79 11.09 -16.24 -14.10
C LEU A 79 11.73 -14.86 -13.99
N SER A 80 12.03 -14.41 -12.79
CA SER A 80 12.80 -13.18 -12.58
C SER A 80 13.88 -13.40 -11.54
N SER A 81 15.09 -12.97 -11.84
CA SER A 81 16.24 -13.05 -10.93
C SER A 81 16.79 -11.65 -10.72
N THR A 82 17.07 -11.29 -9.48
CA THR A 82 17.83 -10.10 -9.15
C THR A 82 19.10 -10.47 -8.40
N ALA A 83 20.12 -9.65 -8.59
CA ALA A 83 21.38 -9.67 -7.87
C ALA A 83 21.58 -8.27 -7.32
N ASN A 84 21.62 -8.13 -6.00
CA ASN A 84 21.78 -6.85 -5.34
C ASN A 84 23.02 -6.86 -4.46
N LEU A 85 23.79 -5.79 -4.51
CA LEU A 85 25.03 -5.62 -3.77
C LEU A 85 25.10 -4.20 -3.23
N SER A 86 25.24 -4.06 -1.91
CA SER A 86 25.47 -2.80 -1.23
C SER A 86 26.81 -2.86 -0.52
N GLN A 87 27.69 -1.92 -0.82
CA GLN A 87 29.00 -1.82 -0.21
C GLN A 87 29.13 -0.52 0.59
N ASN A 88 29.67 -0.60 1.79
CA ASN A 88 30.05 0.55 2.59
C ASN A 88 31.57 0.77 2.47
N MET A 89 31.95 1.89 1.87
CA MET A 89 33.35 2.25 1.61
C MET A 89 34.09 2.71 2.88
N ARG A 90 33.40 2.95 3.99
CA ARG A 90 34.02 3.38 5.25
C ARG A 90 34.61 2.22 6.04
N ASP A 91 33.92 1.08 6.05
CA ASP A 91 34.28 -0.08 6.88
C ASP A 91 34.42 -1.37 6.07
N SER A 92 34.38 -1.30 4.74
CA SER A 92 34.45 -2.44 3.80
C SER A 92 33.34 -3.48 3.96
N SER A 93 32.23 -3.15 4.63
CA SER A 93 31.09 -4.07 4.72
C SER A 93 30.38 -4.21 3.36
N ILE A 94 29.99 -5.45 3.07
CA ILE A 94 29.28 -5.84 1.86
C ILE A 94 28.04 -6.63 2.26
N ALA A 95 26.89 -6.12 1.87
CA ALA A 95 25.63 -6.84 1.87
C ALA A 95 25.30 -7.27 0.44
N MET A 96 25.25 -8.57 0.19
CA MET A 96 24.99 -9.14 -1.12
C MET A 96 23.78 -10.08 -1.05
N THR A 97 22.90 -10.02 -2.05
CA THR A 97 21.83 -10.98 -2.28
C THR A 97 21.93 -11.49 -3.71
N LEU A 98 22.27 -12.77 -3.88
CA LEU A 98 22.39 -13.43 -5.18
C LEU A 98 22.36 -14.97 -5.03
N PRO A 99 21.56 -15.68 -5.82
CA PRO A 99 20.44 -15.16 -6.60
C PRO A 99 19.26 -14.80 -5.67
N ASP A 100 18.48 -13.80 -6.08
CA ASP A 100 17.12 -13.58 -5.61
C ASP A 100 16.17 -13.92 -6.77
N LEU A 101 15.70 -15.16 -6.80
CA LEU A 101 14.98 -15.76 -7.91
C LEU A 101 13.50 -15.94 -7.55
N ASN A 102 12.64 -15.41 -8.39
CA ASN A 102 11.19 -15.54 -8.35
C ASN A 102 10.74 -16.39 -9.55
N ILE A 103 9.97 -17.43 -9.26
CA ILE A 103 9.41 -18.37 -10.23
C ILE A 103 7.89 -18.26 -10.06
N SER A 104 7.13 -17.92 -11.08
CA SER A 104 5.67 -17.84 -10.98
C SER A 104 5.01 -18.55 -12.15
N ILE A 105 4.13 -19.49 -11.87
CA ILE A 105 3.31 -20.16 -12.89
C ILE A 105 1.90 -19.61 -12.75
N SER A 106 1.38 -19.08 -13.86
CA SER A 106 0.03 -18.55 -13.92
C SER A 106 -1.02 -19.64 -13.63
N ARG A 107 -2.23 -19.21 -13.29
CA ARG A 107 -3.32 -20.11 -12.92
C ARG A 107 -3.63 -21.09 -14.06
N PHE A 108 -3.55 -22.39 -13.76
CA PHE A 108 -3.89 -23.48 -14.68
C PHE A 108 -4.89 -24.46 -14.04
N TYR A 109 -5.55 -25.28 -14.86
CA TYR A 109 -6.60 -26.21 -14.45
C TYR A 109 -6.13 -27.66 -14.69
N PRO A 110 -5.46 -28.30 -13.71
CA PRO A 110 -4.79 -29.59 -13.93
C PRO A 110 -5.71 -30.72 -14.41
N PHE A 111 -7.00 -30.67 -14.07
CA PHE A 111 -7.96 -31.71 -14.42
C PHE A 111 -8.91 -31.34 -15.56
N ARG A 112 -8.75 -30.16 -16.19
CA ARG A 112 -9.59 -29.74 -17.30
C ARG A 112 -9.25 -30.55 -18.56
N ARG A 113 -10.25 -31.19 -19.16
CA ARG A 113 -10.10 -31.90 -20.45
C ARG A 113 -9.63 -30.95 -21.56
N LYS A 114 -8.70 -31.42 -22.40
CA LYS A 114 -8.21 -30.67 -23.58
C LYS A 114 -9.28 -30.48 -24.66
N LYS A 115 -10.19 -31.45 -24.81
CA LYS A 115 -11.35 -31.38 -25.72
C LYS A 115 -12.60 -31.33 -24.87
N MET A 116 -13.26 -30.18 -24.84
CA MET A 116 -14.50 -30.00 -24.10
C MET A 116 -15.66 -30.65 -24.86
N VAL A 117 -16.27 -31.68 -24.28
CA VAL A 117 -17.53 -32.27 -24.74
C VAL A 117 -18.47 -32.33 -23.53
N GLY A 118 -19.61 -31.66 -23.64
CA GLY A 118 -20.56 -31.45 -22.56
C GLY A 118 -20.10 -30.43 -21.50
N ASP A 119 -20.86 -30.35 -20.41
CA ASP A 119 -20.58 -29.42 -19.31
C ASP A 119 -19.30 -29.79 -18.55
N GLU A 120 -18.63 -28.77 -18.00
CA GLU A 120 -17.47 -28.95 -17.12
C GLU A 120 -17.90 -29.59 -15.79
N LYS A 121 -17.19 -30.64 -15.37
CA LYS A 121 -17.39 -31.24 -14.05
C LYS A 121 -16.72 -30.38 -12.97
N TRP A 122 -17.18 -30.51 -11.72
CA TRP A 122 -16.70 -29.69 -10.61
C TRP A 122 -15.17 -29.76 -10.40
N TYR A 123 -14.56 -30.94 -10.60
CA TYR A 123 -13.12 -31.13 -10.44
C TYR A 123 -12.31 -30.49 -11.57
N GLU A 124 -12.90 -30.25 -12.74
CA GLU A 124 -12.25 -29.56 -13.86
C GLU A 124 -12.12 -28.05 -13.60
N LYS A 125 -12.86 -27.54 -12.61
CA LYS A 125 -12.80 -26.15 -12.13
C LYS A 125 -11.77 -25.96 -11.02
N ILE A 126 -11.09 -27.03 -10.59
CA ILE A 126 -9.95 -26.92 -9.68
C ILE A 126 -8.83 -26.23 -10.45
N ALA A 127 -8.40 -25.11 -9.90
CA ALA A 127 -7.31 -24.32 -10.41
C ALA A 127 -6.15 -24.32 -9.42
N MET A 128 -4.95 -24.28 -9.97
CA MET A 128 -3.70 -24.26 -9.24
C MET A 128 -2.83 -23.15 -9.82
N SER A 129 -2.06 -22.50 -8.97
CA SER A 129 -0.91 -21.70 -9.40
C SER A 129 0.28 -22.06 -8.52
N TYR A 130 1.47 -21.59 -8.89
CA TYR A 130 2.68 -21.85 -8.15
C TYR A 130 3.55 -20.60 -8.12
N THR A 131 4.07 -20.26 -6.95
CA THR A 131 5.09 -19.23 -6.80
C THR A 131 6.25 -19.77 -5.96
N GLY A 132 7.44 -19.84 -6.55
CA GLY A 132 8.68 -20.16 -5.86
C GLY A 132 9.52 -18.91 -5.67
N HIS A 133 10.06 -18.73 -4.47
CA HIS A 133 11.02 -17.67 -4.17
C HIS A 133 12.27 -18.30 -3.57
N ILE A 134 13.41 -18.10 -4.22
CA ILE A 134 14.71 -18.62 -3.79
C ILE A 134 15.61 -17.43 -3.59
N SER A 135 16.08 -17.23 -2.36
CA SER A 135 16.93 -16.09 -2.07
C SER A 135 18.13 -16.52 -1.24
N ASN A 136 19.26 -15.93 -1.56
CA ASN A 136 20.53 -16.20 -0.92
C ASN A 136 21.23 -14.88 -0.61
N SER A 137 21.56 -14.65 0.66
CA SER A 137 22.07 -13.37 1.14
C SER A 137 23.24 -13.53 2.10
N ILE A 138 24.19 -12.60 2.07
CA ILE A 138 25.33 -12.55 2.98
C ILE A 138 25.59 -11.11 3.39
N ASN A 139 25.98 -10.92 4.65
CA ASN A 139 26.58 -9.68 5.13
C ASN A 139 27.98 -10.00 5.66
N THR A 140 29.00 -9.49 4.99
CA THR A 140 30.39 -9.84 5.25
C THR A 140 31.31 -8.66 4.96
N LYS A 141 32.63 -8.85 5.11
CA LYS A 141 33.64 -7.87 4.73
C LYS A 141 34.16 -8.18 3.33
N GLU A 142 34.66 -7.15 2.65
CA GLU A 142 35.18 -7.22 1.28
C GLU A 142 36.22 -8.33 1.09
N ASP A 143 37.14 -8.49 2.03
CA ASP A 143 38.19 -9.52 2.04
C ASP A 143 37.65 -10.94 2.24
N LYS A 144 36.49 -11.07 2.88
CA LYS A 144 35.86 -12.36 3.22
C LYS A 144 34.86 -12.84 2.18
N LEU A 145 34.31 -11.96 1.34
CA LEU A 145 33.23 -12.30 0.40
C LEU A 145 33.53 -13.53 -0.47
N MET A 146 34.74 -13.60 -1.04
CA MET A 146 35.16 -14.73 -1.91
C MET A 146 35.62 -15.97 -1.15
N HIS A 147 35.85 -15.84 0.16
CA HIS A 147 36.27 -16.94 1.04
C HIS A 147 35.11 -17.52 1.87
N SER A 148 33.94 -16.89 1.81
CA SER A 148 32.74 -17.30 2.54
C SER A 148 32.07 -18.53 1.92
N SER A 149 31.68 -19.49 2.76
CA SER A 149 30.97 -20.70 2.35
C SER A 149 29.50 -20.41 2.07
N LEU A 150 29.02 -20.79 0.88
CA LEU A 150 27.62 -20.67 0.46
C LEU A 150 26.61 -21.37 1.38
N ILE A 151 27.05 -22.33 2.21
CA ILE A 151 26.17 -23.10 3.10
C ILE A 151 26.25 -22.58 4.54
N LYS A 152 27.43 -22.10 4.97
CA LYS A 152 27.68 -21.69 6.37
C LYS A 152 27.49 -20.20 6.62
N ASP A 153 28.06 -19.38 5.75
CA ASP A 153 28.15 -17.93 5.95
C ASP A 153 27.00 -17.19 5.26
N TRP A 154 26.46 -17.80 4.21
CA TRP A 154 25.30 -17.28 3.51
C TRP A 154 24.00 -17.75 4.15
N ARG A 155 23.02 -16.85 4.20
CA ARG A 155 21.64 -17.12 4.57
C ARG A 155 20.84 -17.38 3.30
N ASN A 156 20.62 -18.66 3.03
CA ASN A 156 19.79 -19.12 1.93
C ASN A 156 18.44 -19.67 2.41
N GLY A 157 17.43 -19.63 1.55
CA GLY A 157 16.16 -20.30 1.77
C GLY A 157 15.37 -20.38 0.48
N TRP A 158 14.54 -21.42 0.35
CA TRP A 158 13.56 -21.54 -0.74
C TRP A 158 12.15 -21.55 -0.16
N GLN A 159 11.22 -20.81 -0.74
CA GLN A 159 9.82 -20.76 -0.34
C GLN A 159 8.95 -21.13 -1.55
N HIS A 160 8.05 -22.08 -1.38
CA HIS A 160 7.08 -22.47 -2.40
C HIS A 160 5.68 -22.17 -1.91
N GLN A 161 4.87 -21.51 -2.74
CA GLN A 161 3.49 -21.19 -2.47
C GLN A 161 2.60 -21.84 -3.53
N ILE A 162 1.69 -22.69 -3.08
CA ILE A 162 0.78 -23.46 -3.93
C ILE A 162 -0.65 -23.20 -3.47
N PRO A 163 -1.30 -22.14 -3.97
CA PRO A 163 -2.73 -21.96 -3.77
C PRO A 163 -3.50 -22.85 -4.75
N ILE A 164 -4.45 -23.61 -4.21
CA ILE A 164 -5.38 -24.47 -4.94
C ILE A 164 -6.78 -23.95 -4.62
N SER A 165 -7.57 -23.65 -5.63
CA SER A 165 -8.94 -23.18 -5.44
C SER A 165 -9.86 -23.77 -6.49
N ALA A 166 -11.12 -23.99 -6.14
CA ALA A 166 -12.17 -24.27 -7.12
C ALA A 166 -13.32 -23.29 -6.86
N SER A 167 -14.12 -23.01 -7.88
CA SER A 167 -15.38 -22.30 -7.70
C SER A 167 -16.45 -22.91 -8.57
N PHE A 168 -17.57 -23.28 -7.96
CA PHE A 168 -18.70 -23.86 -8.66
C PHE A 168 -20.01 -23.50 -7.98
N THR A 169 -21.08 -23.44 -8.76
CA THR A 169 -22.42 -23.11 -8.26
C THR A 169 -23.20 -24.38 -8.00
N LEU A 170 -23.65 -24.59 -6.77
CA LEU A 170 -24.61 -25.61 -6.38
C LEU A 170 -26.04 -25.08 -6.55
N PHE A 171 -26.92 -25.92 -7.10
CA PHE A 171 -28.34 -25.62 -7.30
C PHE A 171 -28.62 -24.30 -8.06
N LYS A 172 -27.67 -23.78 -8.84
CA LYS A 172 -27.72 -22.47 -9.53
C LYS A 172 -27.76 -21.22 -8.64
N TYR A 173 -27.76 -21.36 -7.31
CA TYR A 173 -27.91 -20.22 -6.39
C TYR A 173 -26.76 -20.05 -5.41
N ILE A 174 -26.09 -21.15 -5.01
CA ILE A 174 -25.06 -21.12 -3.97
C ILE A 174 -23.70 -21.32 -4.62
N ASN A 175 -22.86 -20.30 -4.59
CA ASN A 175 -21.47 -20.42 -5.03
C ASN A 175 -20.64 -21.02 -3.90
N VAL A 176 -19.95 -22.10 -4.19
CA VAL A 176 -19.05 -22.80 -3.28
C VAL A 176 -17.63 -22.63 -3.80
N THR A 177 -16.77 -22.11 -2.92
CA THR A 177 -15.38 -21.81 -3.24
C THR A 177 -14.47 -22.45 -2.19
N PRO A 178 -14.09 -23.72 -2.35
CA PRO A 178 -13.02 -24.32 -1.56
C PRO A 178 -11.66 -23.74 -1.98
N ASN A 179 -10.80 -23.53 -1.00
CA ASN A 179 -9.44 -23.05 -1.15
C ASN A 179 -8.51 -23.82 -0.21
N PHE A 180 -7.36 -24.23 -0.71
CA PHE A 180 -6.30 -24.87 0.05
C PHE A 180 -5.00 -24.18 -0.30
N ASN A 181 -4.30 -23.67 0.71
CA ASN A 181 -3.06 -22.94 0.52
C ASN A 181 -1.94 -23.69 1.22
N PHE A 182 -0.90 -24.08 0.47
CA PHE A 182 0.28 -24.77 0.98
C PHE A 182 1.51 -23.90 0.80
N THR A 183 2.23 -23.64 1.89
CA THR A 183 3.49 -22.91 1.90
C THR A 183 4.59 -23.84 2.40
N ASP A 184 5.57 -24.10 1.56
CA ASP A 184 6.76 -24.90 1.87
C ASP A 184 7.96 -23.97 2.06
N ARG A 185 8.83 -24.24 3.03
CA ARG A 185 10.09 -23.52 3.22
C ARG A 185 11.22 -24.51 3.37
N MET A 186 12.21 -24.42 2.51
CA MET A 186 13.38 -25.28 2.52
C MET A 186 14.60 -24.50 3.01
N TYR A 187 15.28 -25.06 4.00
CA TYR A 187 16.45 -24.49 4.66
C TYR A 187 17.63 -25.47 4.61
N THR A 188 18.84 -24.92 4.59
CA THR A 188 20.10 -25.68 4.57
C THR A 188 20.76 -25.79 5.94
N ASN A 189 20.19 -25.16 6.95
CA ASN A 189 20.69 -25.22 8.31
C ASN A 189 19.54 -25.18 9.31
N LYS A 190 19.87 -25.64 10.52
CA LYS A 190 19.05 -25.46 11.72
C LYS A 190 19.97 -25.26 12.90
N ILE A 191 19.52 -24.47 13.85
CA ILE A 191 20.28 -24.13 15.05
C ILE A 191 19.68 -24.90 16.21
N LYS A 192 20.46 -25.76 16.84
CA LYS A 192 20.09 -26.38 18.11
C LYS A 192 20.57 -25.51 19.25
N ARG A 193 19.73 -25.32 20.26
CA ARG A 193 20.06 -24.53 21.45
C ARG A 193 20.05 -25.41 22.69
N SER A 194 21.03 -25.17 23.56
CA SER A 194 21.19 -25.86 24.82
C SER A 194 21.69 -24.90 25.90
N TRP A 195 21.52 -25.27 27.17
CA TRP A 195 21.98 -24.46 28.30
C TRP A 195 23.28 -25.03 28.88
N ASP A 196 24.34 -24.23 28.86
CA ASP A 196 25.58 -24.57 29.55
C ASP A 196 25.50 -24.11 31.01
N LYS A 197 25.30 -25.08 31.92
CA LYS A 197 25.16 -24.81 33.35
C LYS A 197 26.42 -24.21 33.98
N ALA A 198 27.61 -24.54 33.48
CA ALA A 198 28.86 -24.05 34.07
C ALA A 198 29.13 -22.60 33.69
N ARG A 199 28.83 -22.24 32.43
CA ARG A 199 29.03 -20.88 31.92
C ARG A 199 27.83 -19.96 32.10
N GLN A 200 26.67 -20.49 32.48
CA GLN A 200 25.39 -19.75 32.59
C GLN A 200 25.03 -19.01 31.28
N VAL A 201 25.29 -19.65 30.13
CA VAL A 201 24.99 -19.10 28.80
C VAL A 201 24.24 -20.11 27.94
N GLU A 202 23.44 -19.58 27.03
CA GLU A 202 22.80 -20.36 25.96
C GLU A 202 23.85 -20.66 24.88
N VAL A 203 24.02 -21.94 24.56
CA VAL A 203 24.92 -22.41 23.50
C VAL A 203 24.08 -22.77 22.30
N ALA A 204 24.41 -22.16 21.16
CA ALA A 204 23.80 -22.43 19.87
C ALA A 204 24.77 -23.22 18.98
N ASP A 205 24.33 -24.37 18.49
CA ASP A 205 25.07 -25.21 17.55
C ASP A 205 24.32 -25.28 16.21
N THR A 206 25.00 -24.91 15.12
CA THR A 206 24.40 -24.87 13.78
C THR A 206 24.73 -26.16 13.04
N THR A 207 23.70 -26.97 12.79
CA THR A 207 23.81 -28.16 11.96
C THR A 207 23.39 -27.84 10.53
N TYR A 208 24.17 -28.32 9.55
CA TYR A 208 23.90 -28.11 8.12
C TYR A 208 23.27 -29.36 7.52
N GLY A 209 22.24 -29.17 6.70
CA GLY A 209 21.46 -30.23 6.09
C GLY A 209 20.20 -29.66 5.46
N PHE A 210 19.55 -30.46 4.62
CA PHE A 210 18.30 -30.04 4.00
C PHE A 210 17.13 -30.29 4.96
N HIS A 211 16.41 -29.21 5.28
CA HIS A 211 15.28 -29.22 6.19
C HIS A 211 14.08 -28.55 5.53
N ASN A 212 12.92 -29.20 5.63
CA ASN A 212 11.68 -28.67 5.10
C ASN A 212 10.73 -28.29 6.25
N VAL A 213 10.19 -27.09 6.18
CA VAL A 213 9.22 -26.51 7.10
C VAL A 213 8.03 -26.01 6.29
N TYR A 214 6.91 -26.72 6.34
CA TYR A 214 5.70 -26.36 5.61
C TYR A 214 4.54 -25.97 6.55
N ASN A 215 3.64 -25.13 6.04
CA ASN A 215 2.34 -24.87 6.64
C ASN A 215 1.26 -24.94 5.58
N TRP A 216 0.03 -25.15 6.03
CA TRP A 216 -1.14 -25.13 5.16
C TRP A 216 -2.35 -24.55 5.87
N ASN A 217 -3.28 -24.03 5.08
CA ASN A 217 -4.61 -23.68 5.54
C ASN A 217 -5.64 -24.12 4.50
N MET A 218 -6.83 -24.43 4.97
CA MET A 218 -7.97 -24.79 4.15
C MET A 218 -9.11 -23.83 4.46
N SER A 219 -9.86 -23.42 3.44
CA SER A 219 -11.11 -22.72 3.62
C SER A 219 -12.17 -23.17 2.64
N VAL A 220 -13.43 -23.06 3.03
CA VAL A 220 -14.59 -23.28 2.16
C VAL A 220 -15.53 -22.10 2.37
N ALA A 221 -15.79 -21.36 1.29
CA ALA A 221 -16.73 -20.25 1.31
C ALA A 221 -18.01 -20.60 0.55
N LEU A 222 -19.14 -20.21 1.12
CA LEU A 222 -20.47 -20.30 0.53
C LEU A 222 -21.00 -18.87 0.37
N SER A 223 -21.51 -18.52 -0.80
CA SER A 223 -22.16 -17.22 -1.03
C SER A 223 -23.38 -17.35 -1.94
N THR A 224 -24.36 -16.47 -1.75
CA THR A 224 -25.55 -16.37 -2.61
C THR A 224 -25.92 -14.90 -2.80
N LYS A 225 -26.72 -14.60 -3.83
CA LYS A 225 -27.27 -13.28 -4.08
C LYS A 225 -28.80 -13.35 -3.98
N ILE A 226 -29.37 -12.53 -3.12
CA ILE A 226 -30.80 -12.42 -2.87
C ILE A 226 -31.25 -11.04 -3.36
N TYR A 227 -32.23 -11.02 -4.27
CA TYR A 227 -32.79 -9.79 -4.82
C TYR A 227 -34.13 -9.49 -4.14
N GLY A 228 -34.24 -8.32 -3.52
CA GLY A 228 -35.48 -7.77 -2.98
C GLY A 228 -35.91 -6.53 -3.74
N PHE A 229 -37.20 -6.41 -4.03
CA PHE A 229 -37.78 -5.22 -4.64
C PHE A 229 -38.88 -4.69 -3.73
N TRP A 230 -38.81 -3.41 -3.40
CA TRP A 230 -39.81 -2.70 -2.60
C TRP A 230 -40.35 -1.53 -3.39
N VAL A 231 -41.68 -1.43 -3.51
CA VAL A 231 -42.34 -0.30 -4.16
C VAL A 231 -42.89 0.61 -3.06
N PRO A 232 -42.35 1.83 -2.87
CA PRO A 232 -42.85 2.74 -1.86
C PRO A 232 -44.33 3.10 -2.10
N ASN A 233 -45.09 3.27 -1.01
CA ASN A 233 -46.47 3.70 -1.12
C ASN A 233 -46.52 5.14 -1.67
N ARG A 234 -47.18 5.31 -2.83
CA ARG A 234 -47.35 6.59 -3.54
C ARG A 234 -47.94 7.70 -2.66
N LYS A 235 -48.77 7.35 -1.67
CA LYS A 235 -49.37 8.32 -0.74
C LYS A 235 -48.37 8.97 0.22
N ILE A 236 -47.22 8.33 0.48
CA ILE A 236 -46.23 8.78 1.47
C ILE A 236 -44.99 9.35 0.78
N PHE A 237 -44.57 8.77 -0.36
CA PHE A 237 -43.30 9.10 -1.03
C PHE A 237 -43.48 9.73 -2.42
N GLY A 238 -44.73 9.97 -2.86
CA GLY A 238 -45.06 10.52 -4.18
C GLY A 238 -44.86 9.53 -5.34
N ASP A 239 -45.08 10.01 -6.57
CA ASP A 239 -45.04 9.18 -7.79
C ASP A 239 -43.67 9.13 -8.49
N LYS A 240 -42.67 9.84 -7.95
CA LYS A 240 -41.34 9.93 -8.57
C LYS A 240 -40.50 8.67 -8.35
N ILE A 241 -40.64 7.99 -7.22
CA ILE A 241 -39.88 6.78 -6.89
C ILE A 241 -40.70 5.56 -7.34
N GLN A 242 -40.21 4.83 -8.34
CA GLN A 242 -40.91 3.67 -8.89
C GLN A 242 -40.66 2.40 -8.07
N ALA A 243 -39.40 2.15 -7.71
CA ALA A 243 -39.02 0.97 -6.96
C ALA A 243 -37.65 1.17 -6.29
N ILE A 244 -37.46 0.51 -5.16
CA ILE A 244 -36.18 0.36 -4.48
C ILE A 244 -35.78 -1.11 -4.57
N ARG A 245 -34.55 -1.37 -5.01
CA ARG A 245 -33.98 -2.69 -5.13
C ARG A 245 -32.88 -2.87 -4.09
N HIS A 246 -33.01 -3.95 -3.32
CA HIS A 246 -31.99 -4.43 -2.41
C HIS A 246 -31.31 -5.64 -3.04
N VAL A 247 -29.97 -5.62 -3.11
CA VAL A 247 -29.17 -6.79 -3.46
C VAL A 247 -28.43 -7.22 -2.19
N LEU A 248 -28.85 -8.33 -1.59
CA LEU A 248 -28.22 -8.90 -0.40
C LEU A 248 -27.28 -10.03 -0.84
N THR A 249 -26.02 -9.97 -0.41
CA THR A 249 -25.01 -10.99 -0.70
C THR A 249 -24.52 -11.59 0.62
N PRO A 250 -25.28 -12.52 1.23
CA PRO A 250 -24.79 -13.24 2.39
C PRO A 250 -23.70 -14.23 1.98
N SER A 251 -22.69 -14.35 2.83
CA SER A 251 -21.59 -15.30 2.68
C SER A 251 -21.17 -15.87 4.03
N VAL A 252 -20.85 -17.15 4.03
CA VAL A 252 -20.30 -17.88 5.18
C VAL A 252 -19.03 -18.56 4.71
N SER A 253 -17.94 -18.38 5.43
CA SER A 253 -16.69 -19.12 5.18
C SER A 253 -16.21 -19.83 6.42
N TYR A 254 -15.79 -21.07 6.26
CA TYR A 254 -15.04 -21.81 7.27
C TYR A 254 -13.58 -21.83 6.85
N SER A 255 -12.66 -21.48 7.75
CA SER A 255 -11.23 -21.61 7.54
C SER A 255 -10.57 -22.36 8.70
N TYR A 256 -9.53 -23.14 8.38
CA TYR A 256 -8.82 -23.97 9.32
C TYR A 256 -7.31 -23.91 9.05
N ALA A 257 -6.54 -23.71 10.11
CA ALA A 257 -5.10 -23.94 10.13
C ALA A 257 -4.72 -24.81 11.35
N PRO A 258 -3.90 -25.86 11.16
CA PRO A 258 -3.35 -26.66 12.26
C PRO A 258 -2.47 -25.86 13.21
N ASP A 259 -2.21 -26.42 14.39
CA ASP A 259 -1.15 -25.95 15.26
C ASP A 259 0.21 -26.48 14.79
N PHE A 260 0.99 -25.61 14.14
CA PHE A 260 2.36 -25.93 13.72
C PHE A 260 3.38 -25.92 14.88
N GLY A 261 2.92 -25.62 16.09
CA GLY A 261 3.62 -25.85 17.35
C GLY A 261 3.67 -27.30 17.80
N ALA A 262 2.82 -28.18 17.24
CA ALA A 262 2.74 -29.58 17.63
C ALA A 262 4.05 -30.33 17.36
N SER A 263 4.42 -31.24 18.27
CA SER A 263 5.71 -31.94 18.24
C SER A 263 5.97 -32.74 16.95
N HIS A 264 4.92 -33.27 16.31
CA HIS A 264 5.07 -34.07 15.08
C HIS A 264 5.66 -33.27 13.91
N TYR A 265 5.45 -31.94 13.88
CA TYR A 265 6.04 -31.08 12.86
C TYR A 265 7.54 -30.83 13.08
N GLY A 266 8.02 -30.93 14.32
CA GLY A 266 9.43 -30.69 14.65
C GLY A 266 9.92 -29.25 14.44
N TYR A 267 9.01 -28.27 14.37
CA TYR A 267 9.37 -26.86 14.17
C TYR A 267 9.77 -26.16 15.47
N TRP A 268 9.44 -26.75 16.61
CA TRP A 268 9.67 -26.20 17.93
C TRP A 268 10.29 -27.25 18.84
N GLU A 269 11.33 -26.84 19.55
CA GLU A 269 12.02 -27.65 20.54
C GLU A 269 12.03 -26.91 21.88
N THR A 270 12.38 -27.62 22.94
CA THR A 270 12.54 -27.07 24.28
C THR A 270 13.84 -27.57 24.89
N TYR A 271 14.57 -26.70 25.59
CA TYR A 271 15.68 -27.09 26.45
C TYR A 271 15.44 -26.61 27.88
N GLN A 272 16.05 -27.31 28.84
CA GLN A 272 15.99 -26.93 30.26
C GLN A 272 17.08 -25.91 30.57
N LYS A 273 16.67 -24.77 31.13
CA LYS A 273 17.55 -23.73 31.67
C LYS A 273 17.51 -23.80 33.18
N THR A 274 18.66 -24.01 33.81
CA THR A 274 18.82 -23.95 35.27
C THR A 274 19.59 -22.68 35.60
N ASP A 275 18.93 -21.74 36.27
CA ASP A 275 19.58 -20.49 36.69
C ASP A 275 20.58 -20.71 37.85
N ALA A 276 21.33 -19.67 38.20
CA ALA A 276 22.31 -19.71 39.29
C ALA A 276 21.69 -19.97 40.68
N ASN A 277 20.38 -19.75 40.83
CA ASN A 277 19.61 -20.00 42.05
C ASN A 277 19.01 -21.41 42.09
N GLY A 278 19.25 -22.24 41.07
CA GLY A 278 18.75 -23.61 40.96
C GLY A 278 17.34 -23.73 40.38
N ASN A 279 16.70 -22.64 39.95
CA ASN A 279 15.38 -22.71 39.32
C ASN A 279 15.49 -23.26 37.91
N VAL A 280 14.69 -24.30 37.64
CA VAL A 280 14.61 -24.92 36.31
C VAL A 280 13.43 -24.31 35.54
N SER A 281 13.70 -23.80 34.35
CA SER A 281 12.70 -23.31 33.41
C SER A 281 12.86 -24.01 32.05
N LEU A 282 11.75 -24.26 31.36
CA LEU A 282 11.78 -24.76 29.99
C LEU A 282 11.72 -23.60 29.02
N VAL A 283 12.74 -23.47 28.17
CA VAL A 283 12.80 -22.45 27.13
C VAL A 283 12.41 -23.10 25.80
N SER A 284 11.31 -22.64 25.20
CA SER A 284 10.88 -23.07 23.87
C SER A 284 11.51 -22.19 22.80
N TYR A 285 12.07 -22.81 21.77
CA TYR A 285 12.66 -22.13 20.63
C TYR A 285 12.35 -22.90 19.35
N SER A 286 12.49 -22.23 18.21
CA SER A 286 12.43 -22.90 16.91
C SER A 286 13.83 -23.07 16.34
N PRO A 287 14.24 -24.27 15.90
CA PRO A 287 15.53 -24.46 15.23
C PRO A 287 15.73 -23.64 13.96
N TYR A 288 14.64 -23.12 13.38
CA TYR A 288 14.66 -22.35 12.13
C TYR A 288 14.32 -20.86 12.32
N SER A 289 14.36 -20.34 13.57
CA SER A 289 14.02 -18.93 13.85
C SER A 289 14.87 -17.92 13.07
N ASN A 290 16.11 -18.28 12.75
CA ASN A 290 17.07 -17.43 12.04
C ASN A 290 17.03 -17.63 10.52
N ALA A 291 16.19 -18.54 10.03
CA ALA A 291 16.06 -18.85 8.62
C ALA A 291 15.38 -17.72 7.85
N LEU A 292 15.60 -17.66 6.54
CA LEU A 292 15.26 -16.49 5.72
C LEU A 292 13.75 -16.18 5.67
N TYR A 293 12.90 -17.20 5.66
CA TYR A 293 11.45 -17.08 5.53
C TYR A 293 10.70 -17.35 6.84
N GLY A 294 11.42 -17.39 7.96
CA GLY A 294 10.87 -17.64 9.29
C GLY A 294 10.24 -19.02 9.46
N VAL A 295 9.36 -19.14 10.45
CA VAL A 295 8.66 -20.39 10.77
C VAL A 295 7.17 -20.18 10.90
N PRO A 296 6.37 -21.23 10.62
CA PRO A 296 4.95 -21.22 10.92
C PRO A 296 4.69 -20.86 12.39
N GLY A 297 3.70 -20.00 12.61
CA GLY A 297 3.26 -19.63 13.95
C GLY A 297 2.71 -20.83 14.73
N LYS A 298 2.76 -20.73 16.05
CA LYS A 298 2.06 -21.67 16.94
C LYS A 298 0.58 -21.30 17.03
N GLY A 299 -0.23 -22.30 17.33
CA GLY A 299 -1.65 -22.16 17.60
C GLY A 299 -2.51 -22.74 16.47
N LYS A 300 -3.56 -23.44 16.87
CA LYS A 300 -4.62 -23.90 15.98
C LYS A 300 -5.55 -22.73 15.69
N SER A 301 -6.00 -22.57 14.44
CA SER A 301 -7.09 -21.65 14.09
C SER A 301 -8.21 -22.40 13.40
N GLY A 302 -9.44 -22.04 13.73
CA GLY A 302 -10.63 -22.60 13.11
C GLY A 302 -11.72 -21.55 13.15
N ASN A 303 -11.87 -20.77 12.08
CA ASN A 303 -12.74 -19.61 12.05
C ASN A 303 -13.96 -19.88 11.17
N ILE A 304 -15.16 -19.58 11.68
CA ILE A 304 -16.33 -19.34 10.83
C ILE A 304 -16.52 -17.85 10.73
N SER A 305 -16.52 -17.33 9.51
CA SER A 305 -16.78 -15.93 9.20
C SER A 305 -18.11 -15.80 8.47
N PHE A 306 -18.96 -14.92 8.96
CA PHE A 306 -20.18 -14.49 8.30
C PHE A 306 -19.97 -13.09 7.76
N SER A 307 -20.37 -12.84 6.51
CA SER A 307 -20.39 -11.50 5.94
C SER A 307 -21.68 -11.29 5.14
N LEU A 308 -22.33 -10.16 5.37
CA LEU A 308 -23.50 -9.72 4.65
C LEU A 308 -23.17 -8.44 3.89
N GLY A 309 -23.12 -8.52 2.57
CA GLY A 309 -23.11 -7.36 1.70
C GLY A 309 -24.54 -6.91 1.37
N ASN A 310 -24.79 -5.61 1.31
CA ASN A 310 -26.03 -5.03 0.83
C ASN A 310 -25.75 -3.86 -0.11
N ASN A 311 -26.39 -3.87 -1.28
CA ASN A 311 -26.42 -2.75 -2.21
C ASN A 311 -27.88 -2.26 -2.29
N LEU A 312 -28.07 -0.95 -2.35
CA LEU A 312 -29.38 -0.31 -2.42
C LEU A 312 -29.46 0.61 -3.63
N GLU A 313 -30.36 0.28 -4.56
CA GLU A 313 -30.61 1.05 -5.77
C GLU A 313 -32.05 1.57 -5.77
N MET A 314 -32.25 2.76 -6.31
CA MET A 314 -33.56 3.38 -6.48
C MET A 314 -33.80 3.67 -7.95
N LYS A 315 -35.02 3.38 -8.42
CA LYS A 315 -35.48 3.69 -9.76
C LYS A 315 -36.43 4.89 -9.69
N VAL A 316 -36.08 5.98 -10.37
CA VAL A 316 -36.80 7.27 -10.33
C VAL A 316 -37.29 7.62 -11.73
N ARG A 317 -38.50 8.16 -11.86
CA ARG A 317 -38.98 8.69 -13.14
C ARG A 317 -38.19 9.95 -13.49
N ASP A 318 -37.68 10.00 -14.72
CA ASP A 318 -36.91 11.13 -15.23
C ASP A 318 -37.42 11.49 -16.62
N ASP A 319 -38.07 12.64 -16.73
CA ASP A 319 -38.67 13.09 -17.99
C ASP A 319 -37.63 13.63 -18.99
N SER A 320 -36.34 13.68 -18.59
CA SER A 320 -35.21 14.09 -19.44
C SER A 320 -34.39 12.93 -20.03
N ASP A 321 -34.68 11.70 -19.62
CA ASP A 321 -34.02 10.47 -20.07
C ASP A 321 -34.85 9.83 -21.21
N SER A 322 -34.18 9.33 -22.26
CA SER A 322 -34.85 8.67 -23.40
C SER A 322 -35.67 7.45 -22.99
N THR A 323 -35.35 6.84 -21.85
CA THR A 323 -36.08 5.70 -21.27
C THR A 323 -37.18 6.12 -20.28
N GLY A 324 -37.29 7.41 -19.94
CA GLY A 324 -38.23 7.96 -18.96
C GLY A 324 -37.91 7.60 -17.49
N VAL A 325 -36.80 6.90 -17.23
CA VAL A 325 -36.51 6.34 -15.90
C VAL A 325 -35.01 6.26 -15.61
N ARG A 326 -34.56 6.95 -14.55
CA ARG A 326 -33.17 6.98 -14.10
C ARG A 326 -32.92 6.08 -12.88
N LYS A 327 -31.84 5.28 -12.92
CA LYS A 327 -31.38 4.46 -11.77
C LYS A 327 -30.37 5.25 -10.92
N VAL A 328 -30.55 5.23 -9.60
CA VAL A 328 -29.71 5.94 -8.63
C VAL A 328 -29.26 4.96 -7.55
N SER A 329 -27.96 4.73 -7.41
CA SER A 329 -27.42 4.00 -6.25
C SER A 329 -27.53 4.88 -5.00
N LEU A 330 -28.19 4.38 -3.96
CA LEU A 330 -28.29 5.03 -2.65
C LEU A 330 -27.19 4.52 -1.71
N ILE A 331 -26.96 3.21 -1.71
CA ILE A 331 -25.87 2.55 -0.99
C ILE A 331 -25.12 1.71 -2.02
N GLU A 332 -23.90 2.11 -2.34
CA GLU A 332 -23.06 1.34 -3.25
C GLU A 332 -22.64 0.04 -2.60
N ASN A 333 -22.27 0.07 -1.31
CA ASN A 333 -21.97 -1.16 -0.56
C ASN A 333 -22.08 -0.93 0.95
N LEU A 334 -22.91 -1.72 1.63
CA LEU A 334 -22.89 -1.91 3.07
C LEU A 334 -22.44 -3.33 3.36
N THR A 335 -21.29 -3.51 3.99
CA THR A 335 -20.78 -4.82 4.39
C THR A 335 -20.73 -4.92 5.91
N ILE A 336 -21.31 -5.97 6.46
CA ILE A 336 -21.19 -6.33 7.88
C ILE A 336 -20.48 -7.68 7.95
N SER A 337 -19.38 -7.79 8.68
CA SER A 337 -18.64 -9.04 8.86
C SER A 337 -18.35 -9.34 10.33
N GLN A 338 -18.43 -10.62 10.68
CA GLN A 338 -18.18 -11.15 12.01
C GLN A 338 -17.51 -12.51 11.85
N SER A 339 -16.51 -12.82 12.68
CA SER A 339 -15.92 -14.15 12.74
C SER A 339 -15.93 -14.75 14.14
N TYR A 340 -15.92 -16.08 14.22
CA TYR A 340 -15.84 -16.86 15.45
C TYR A 340 -14.74 -17.93 15.31
N ASN A 341 -13.74 -17.89 16.19
CA ASN A 341 -12.64 -18.84 16.26
C ASN A 341 -12.92 -19.95 17.28
N PHE A 342 -13.23 -21.16 16.80
CA PHE A 342 -13.48 -22.35 17.62
C PHE A 342 -12.22 -22.86 18.33
N ALA A 343 -11.04 -22.53 17.81
CA ALA A 343 -9.77 -23.03 18.33
C ALA A 343 -9.15 -22.11 19.40
N ALA A 344 -9.73 -20.94 19.66
CA ALA A 344 -9.24 -20.01 20.67
C ALA A 344 -9.72 -20.36 22.09
N ASP A 345 -8.81 -20.30 23.07
CA ASP A 345 -9.11 -20.57 24.48
C ASP A 345 -10.01 -19.49 25.09
N SER A 346 -9.84 -18.23 24.68
CA SER A 346 -10.67 -17.10 25.09
C SER A 346 -10.88 -16.13 23.93
N MET A 347 -11.87 -15.23 24.08
CA MET A 347 -12.19 -14.20 23.09
C MET A 347 -12.44 -14.76 21.68
N ARG A 348 -13.33 -15.75 21.60
CA ARG A 348 -13.61 -16.51 20.36
C ARG A 348 -14.27 -15.67 19.25
N TRP A 349 -15.15 -14.72 19.59
CA TRP A 349 -15.71 -13.76 18.64
C TRP A 349 -14.68 -12.68 18.30
N SER A 350 -14.48 -12.39 17.01
CA SER A 350 -13.73 -11.20 16.59
C SER A 350 -14.55 -9.93 16.81
N PRO A 351 -13.96 -8.73 16.69
CA PRO A 351 -14.74 -7.51 16.46
C PRO A 351 -15.66 -7.65 15.24
N ILE A 352 -16.80 -6.96 15.25
CA ILE A 352 -17.67 -6.79 14.08
C ILE A 352 -17.06 -5.69 13.23
N GLN A 353 -16.84 -5.93 11.94
CA GLN A 353 -16.48 -4.87 11.01
C GLN A 353 -17.72 -4.48 10.21
N THR A 354 -17.93 -3.17 10.07
CA THR A 354 -18.96 -2.61 9.20
C THR A 354 -18.32 -1.61 8.26
N SER A 355 -18.57 -1.74 6.97
CA SER A 355 -18.12 -0.79 5.95
C SER A 355 -19.32 -0.30 5.15
N LEU A 356 -19.37 1.00 4.89
CA LEU A 356 -20.44 1.67 4.16
C LEU A 356 -19.84 2.60 3.10
N LEU A 357 -20.17 2.36 1.85
CA LEU A 357 -19.86 3.20 0.71
C LEU A 357 -21.16 3.81 0.17
N LEU A 358 -21.26 5.13 0.21
CA LEU A 358 -22.38 5.91 -0.31
C LEU A 358 -21.93 6.76 -1.48
N ARG A 359 -22.69 6.78 -2.57
CA ARG A 359 -22.52 7.75 -3.65
C ARG A 359 -23.52 8.88 -3.47
N LEU A 360 -23.07 9.98 -2.88
CA LEU A 360 -23.93 11.10 -2.55
C LEU A 360 -24.15 12.04 -3.76
N MET A 361 -23.13 12.25 -4.61
CA MET A 361 -23.20 13.10 -5.81
C MET A 361 -22.31 12.55 -6.94
N LYS A 362 -22.44 13.08 -8.17
CA LYS A 362 -21.53 12.76 -9.28
C LYS A 362 -20.10 13.12 -8.85
N ASN A 363 -19.20 12.16 -8.90
CA ASN A 363 -17.80 12.27 -8.47
C ASN A 363 -17.59 12.44 -6.95
N PHE A 364 -18.55 12.03 -6.11
CA PHE A 364 -18.37 12.06 -4.66
C PHE A 364 -18.88 10.78 -3.97
N ASN A 365 -17.93 10.00 -3.45
CA ASN A 365 -18.16 8.79 -2.69
C ASN A 365 -17.75 9.00 -1.23
N LEU A 366 -18.66 8.69 -0.30
CA LEU A 366 -18.40 8.69 1.13
C LEU A 366 -18.17 7.25 1.58
N SER A 367 -16.96 6.97 2.08
CA SER A 367 -16.59 5.68 2.66
C SER A 367 -16.45 5.80 4.17
N LEU A 368 -17.22 4.99 4.89
CA LEU A 368 -17.18 4.86 6.34
C LEU A 368 -16.82 3.42 6.71
N ALA A 369 -15.84 3.24 7.60
CA ALA A 369 -15.49 1.95 8.16
C ALA A 369 -15.50 2.04 9.67
N ALA A 370 -16.21 1.12 10.32
CA ALA A 370 -16.35 1.03 11.76
C ALA A 370 -16.05 -0.38 12.28
N THR A 371 -15.39 -0.44 13.43
CA THR A 371 -15.08 -1.67 14.16
C THR A 371 -15.82 -1.65 15.48
N TRP A 372 -16.53 -2.73 15.80
CA TRP A 372 -17.29 -2.86 17.03
C TRP A 372 -16.75 -4.00 17.87
N ASP A 373 -16.41 -3.70 19.12
CA ASP A 373 -15.93 -4.64 20.11
C ASP A 373 -17.10 -5.34 20.81
N PRO A 374 -17.20 -6.68 20.71
CA PRO A 374 -18.29 -7.42 21.31
C PRO A 374 -18.06 -7.71 22.80
N TYR A 375 -16.90 -7.39 23.39
CA TYR A 375 -16.58 -7.76 24.78
C TYR A 375 -16.72 -6.63 25.79
N MET A 376 -16.88 -7.02 27.05
CA MET A 376 -16.84 -6.12 28.20
C MET A 376 -15.40 -5.86 28.65
N TYR A 377 -15.18 -4.76 29.37
CA TYR A 377 -13.92 -4.47 30.03
C TYR A 377 -14.04 -4.65 31.55
N GLY A 378 -12.91 -4.88 32.19
CA GLY A 378 -12.75 -4.93 33.64
C GLY A 378 -11.35 -4.45 34.03
N LEU A 379 -10.98 -4.66 35.29
CA LEU A 379 -9.66 -4.30 35.81
C LEU A 379 -8.90 -5.56 36.23
N THR A 380 -7.59 -5.60 36.00
CA THR A 380 -6.70 -6.56 36.65
C THR A 380 -6.65 -6.31 38.16
N PRO A 381 -6.12 -7.25 38.96
CA PRO A 381 -5.81 -7.00 40.37
C PRO A 381 -4.90 -5.78 40.61
N SER A 382 -4.09 -5.40 39.61
CA SER A 382 -3.25 -4.19 39.63
C SER A 382 -3.96 -2.91 39.17
N GLY A 383 -5.28 -2.96 38.92
CA GLY A 383 -6.08 -1.81 38.49
C GLY A 383 -5.95 -1.43 37.02
N SER A 384 -5.36 -2.28 36.18
CA SER A 384 -5.18 -2.00 34.74
C SER A 384 -6.38 -2.49 33.93
N PRO A 385 -6.92 -1.69 32.98
CA PRO A 385 -8.03 -2.12 32.13
C PRO A 385 -7.69 -3.34 31.28
N VAL A 386 -8.59 -4.34 31.26
CA VAL A 386 -8.47 -5.54 30.42
C VAL A 386 -9.81 -5.93 29.83
N GLN A 387 -9.77 -6.50 28.63
CA GLN A 387 -10.94 -7.09 28.00
C GLN A 387 -11.28 -8.41 28.71
N LEU A 388 -12.56 -8.58 29.06
CA LEU A 388 -13.08 -9.79 29.68
C LEU A 388 -13.67 -10.68 28.60
N ASN A 389 -13.52 -12.00 28.74
CA ASN A 389 -14.19 -12.98 27.87
C ASN A 389 -15.70 -13.08 28.18
N LYS A 390 -16.40 -11.93 28.20
CA LYS A 390 -17.84 -11.77 28.43
C LYS A 390 -18.40 -10.87 27.33
N LEU A 391 -19.37 -11.36 26.59
CA LEU A 391 -19.98 -10.63 25.48
C LEU A 391 -20.93 -9.54 26.00
N ARG A 392 -20.84 -8.34 25.44
CA ARG A 392 -21.72 -7.19 25.75
C ARG A 392 -23.18 -7.54 25.50
N ILE A 393 -23.48 -8.21 24.38
CA ILE A 393 -24.85 -8.59 24.00
C ILE A 393 -25.49 -9.52 25.04
N ALA A 394 -24.72 -10.46 25.60
CA ALA A 394 -25.19 -11.36 26.65
C ALA A 394 -25.54 -10.63 27.96
N HIS A 395 -25.07 -9.39 28.11
CA HIS A 395 -25.34 -8.49 29.24
C HIS A 395 -26.21 -7.28 28.84
N GLY A 396 -27.00 -7.39 27.75
CA GLY A 396 -27.93 -6.35 27.31
C GLY A 396 -27.28 -5.07 26.76
N LYS A 397 -25.97 -5.11 26.47
CA LYS A 397 -25.22 -3.98 25.90
C LYS A 397 -24.92 -4.24 24.42
N PHE A 398 -25.11 -3.22 23.58
CA PHE A 398 -24.66 -3.29 22.18
C PHE A 398 -23.11 -3.38 22.12
N PRO A 399 -22.53 -4.04 21.09
CA PRO A 399 -21.09 -3.99 20.81
C PRO A 399 -20.58 -2.55 20.85
N LYS A 400 -19.46 -2.33 21.52
CA LYS A 400 -18.90 -0.99 21.71
C LYS A 400 -18.23 -0.56 20.41
N LEU A 401 -18.55 0.63 19.91
CA LEU A 401 -17.78 1.21 18.82
C LEU A 401 -16.33 1.37 19.29
N SER A 402 -15.40 0.68 18.64
CA SER A 402 -13.96 0.70 18.95
C SER A 402 -13.24 1.73 18.12
N SER A 403 -13.57 1.78 16.83
CA SER A 403 -13.07 2.79 15.91
C SER A 403 -14.08 3.05 14.80
N THR A 404 -14.11 4.28 14.29
CA THR A 404 -14.68 4.58 12.97
C THR A 404 -13.93 5.72 12.35
N GLY A 405 -13.87 5.74 11.02
CA GLY A 405 -13.23 6.82 10.28
C GLY A 405 -14.01 7.16 9.02
N THR A 406 -14.03 8.44 8.67
CA THR A 406 -14.47 8.91 7.36
C THR A 406 -13.63 10.12 6.95
N SER A 407 -13.34 10.21 5.66
CA SER A 407 -12.70 11.37 5.06
C SER A 407 -13.56 11.89 3.91
N PHE A 408 -13.89 13.17 3.98
CA PHE A 408 -14.52 13.95 2.94
C PHE A 408 -13.42 14.71 2.20
N SER A 409 -13.29 14.52 0.90
CA SER A 409 -12.44 15.36 0.05
C SER A 409 -13.25 15.79 -1.16
N TYR A 410 -13.33 17.10 -1.41
CA TYR A 410 -14.02 17.64 -2.58
C TYR A 410 -13.27 18.83 -3.13
N THR A 411 -13.06 18.83 -4.45
CA THR A 411 -12.43 19.93 -5.18
C THR A 411 -13.47 20.70 -5.98
N PHE A 412 -13.69 21.94 -5.59
CA PHE A 412 -14.44 22.92 -6.38
C PHE A 412 -13.53 23.52 -7.44
N ASN A 413 -14.01 23.69 -8.67
CA ASN A 413 -13.32 24.36 -9.76
C ASN A 413 -14.32 25.10 -10.67
N ASN A 414 -13.83 25.69 -11.76
CA ASN A 414 -14.67 26.40 -12.73
C ASN A 414 -15.81 25.55 -13.29
N ASP A 415 -15.60 24.25 -13.51
CA ASP A 415 -16.60 23.36 -14.10
C ASP A 415 -17.63 22.87 -13.07
N THR A 416 -17.32 22.91 -11.76
CA THR A 416 -18.25 22.52 -10.69
C THR A 416 -19.55 23.32 -10.70
N PHE A 417 -19.51 24.60 -11.12
CA PHE A 417 -20.66 25.50 -11.10
C PHE A 417 -21.26 25.81 -12.47
N ARG A 418 -20.76 25.19 -13.55
CA ARG A 418 -21.32 25.40 -14.88
C ARG A 418 -22.70 24.76 -14.96
N LYS A 419 -23.74 25.60 -15.04
CA LYS A 419 -25.12 25.13 -15.27
C LYS A 419 -25.21 24.46 -16.63
N LYS A 420 -25.89 23.31 -16.66
CA LYS A 420 -26.19 22.48 -17.85
C LYS A 420 -27.09 23.16 -18.91
N GLY A 421 -27.26 24.48 -18.85
CA GLY A 421 -28.22 25.25 -19.66
C GLY A 421 -27.65 26.48 -20.37
N ASP A 422 -26.34 26.71 -20.33
CA ASP A 422 -25.70 27.86 -21.02
C ASP A 422 -25.09 27.47 -22.38
N SER A 423 -25.42 26.29 -22.88
CA SER A 423 -25.12 25.85 -24.26
C SER A 423 -26.34 26.08 -25.17
N SER A 424 -26.76 27.34 -25.31
CA SER A 424 -27.66 27.75 -26.39
C SER A 424 -26.93 28.65 -27.37
N SER A 425 -26.18 28.05 -28.28
CA SER A 425 -26.27 28.31 -29.73
C SER A 425 -25.15 27.56 -30.46
N ASN A 426 -25.59 26.81 -31.47
CA ASN A 426 -24.78 26.25 -32.55
C ASN A 426 -23.73 25.19 -32.21
N ARG A 427 -24.20 23.94 -32.10
CA ARG A 427 -23.65 22.80 -32.84
C ARG A 427 -24.74 21.74 -32.97
N LYS A 428 -25.37 21.70 -34.16
CA LYS A 428 -25.96 20.46 -34.68
C LYS A 428 -24.79 19.54 -35.09
N ASP A 429 -25.04 18.25 -34.93
CA ASP A 429 -24.25 17.11 -35.41
C ASP A 429 -23.02 16.74 -34.58
N ALA A 430 -23.26 15.87 -33.59
CA ALA A 430 -22.59 14.57 -33.45
C ALA A 430 -23.37 13.76 -32.41
N ASP A 431 -23.99 12.68 -32.86
CA ASP A 431 -24.53 11.63 -32.00
C ASP A 431 -23.38 11.03 -31.18
N GLU A 432 -23.30 11.35 -29.89
CA GLU A 432 -22.64 10.51 -28.91
C GLU A 432 -23.74 9.85 -28.08
N GLU A 433 -23.94 8.56 -28.37
CA GLU A 433 -24.67 7.62 -27.54
C GLU A 433 -24.14 7.76 -26.10
N ASP A 434 -25.02 8.17 -25.18
CA ASP A 434 -24.82 8.09 -23.73
C ASP A 434 -24.84 6.60 -23.34
N ASP A 435 -23.86 5.84 -23.83
CA ASP A 435 -23.70 4.42 -23.51
C ASP A 435 -23.04 4.34 -22.13
N TRP A 436 -23.87 3.95 -21.17
CA TRP A 436 -23.52 3.70 -19.78
C TRP A 436 -22.73 2.39 -19.65
N ASP A 437 -21.55 2.34 -20.24
CA ASP A 437 -20.59 1.27 -19.99
C ASP A 437 -19.66 1.66 -18.83
N GLY A 438 -19.84 0.92 -17.74
CA GLY A 438 -19.03 1.02 -16.55
C GLY A 438 -17.63 0.49 -16.82
N GLU A 439 -16.71 1.36 -17.17
CA GLU A 439 -15.27 1.13 -17.04
C GLU A 439 -14.52 2.47 -17.11
N ASP A 440 -14.58 3.25 -16.03
CA ASP A 440 -13.43 4.09 -15.66
C ASP A 440 -13.36 4.22 -14.15
N GLY A 441 -12.91 3.13 -13.52
CA GLY A 441 -12.42 3.11 -12.15
C GLY A 441 -11.02 3.71 -12.08
N GLY A 442 -10.84 4.93 -12.57
CA GLY A 442 -9.64 5.72 -12.38
C GLY A 442 -9.87 6.69 -11.24
N SER A 443 -9.25 6.45 -10.09
CA SER A 443 -9.10 7.48 -9.07
C SER A 443 -8.38 8.68 -9.70
N ALA A 444 -9.10 9.74 -10.05
CA ALA A 444 -8.54 11.05 -10.37
C ALA A 444 -7.94 11.73 -9.11
N ALA A 445 -7.32 10.93 -8.23
CA ALA A 445 -6.72 11.35 -6.97
C ALA A 445 -5.19 11.51 -7.08
N ASP A 446 -4.56 11.17 -8.21
CA ASP A 446 -3.11 11.32 -8.42
C ASP A 446 -2.74 11.82 -9.83
N GLU A 447 -3.59 12.65 -10.46
CA GLU A 447 -3.10 13.46 -11.58
C GLU A 447 -2.34 14.67 -11.03
N ASP A 448 -1.01 14.54 -10.97
CA ASP A 448 -0.11 15.66 -10.74
C ASP A 448 -0.45 16.78 -11.74
N PHE A 449 -0.95 17.91 -11.22
CA PHE A 449 -1.33 19.09 -12.00
C PHE A 449 -0.19 19.58 -12.91
N ALA A 450 1.07 19.28 -12.57
CA ALA A 450 2.22 19.52 -13.43
C ALA A 450 2.16 18.70 -14.74
N ALA A 451 1.67 17.45 -14.70
CA ALA A 451 1.52 16.58 -15.86
C ALA A 451 0.36 17.02 -16.77
N THR A 452 -0.78 17.42 -16.19
CA THR A 452 -1.94 17.94 -16.96
C THR A 452 -1.62 19.30 -17.59
N ALA A 453 -0.86 20.16 -16.88
CA ALA A 453 -0.36 21.43 -17.42
C ALA A 453 0.76 21.23 -18.47
N ALA A 454 1.61 20.20 -18.33
CA ALA A 454 2.61 19.83 -19.33
C ALA A 454 1.95 19.29 -20.62
N ARG A 455 0.91 18.45 -20.50
CA ARG A 455 0.11 17.99 -21.64
C ARG A 455 -0.59 19.15 -22.37
N ARG A 456 -1.11 20.15 -21.64
CA ARG A 456 -1.66 21.38 -22.23
C ARG A 456 -0.60 22.25 -22.93
N ARG A 457 0.65 22.26 -22.43
CA ARG A 457 1.77 22.94 -23.10
C ARG A 457 2.23 22.21 -24.36
N GLN A 458 2.23 20.87 -24.36
CA GLN A 458 2.62 20.06 -25.52
C GLN A 458 1.57 20.09 -26.64
N ARG A 459 0.29 20.24 -26.29
CA ARG A 459 -0.81 20.37 -27.26
C ARG A 459 -0.97 21.78 -27.83
N GLY A 460 -0.26 22.78 -27.29
CA GLY A 460 -0.24 24.16 -27.80
C GLY A 460 0.93 24.46 -28.74
N GLY A 461 1.65 23.43 -29.21
CA GLY A 461 2.82 23.58 -30.07
C GLY A 461 2.54 23.54 -31.57
N ASP A 462 1.39 23.04 -32.01
CA ASP A 462 1.11 22.87 -33.44
C ASP A 462 -0.40 22.64 -33.67
N ASP A 463 -1.19 23.72 -33.66
CA ASP A 463 -2.34 23.92 -34.54
C ASP A 463 -3.08 25.21 -34.19
N GLY A 464 -3.34 26.04 -35.20
CA GLY A 464 -4.11 27.27 -35.11
C GLY A 464 -5.61 27.02 -34.91
N SER A 465 -6.02 26.50 -33.75
CA SER A 465 -7.45 26.36 -33.45
C SER A 465 -7.99 27.61 -32.75
N ALA A 466 -8.85 28.32 -33.48
CA ALA A 466 -9.63 29.49 -33.10
C ALA A 466 -10.05 29.54 -31.62
N GLY A 467 -9.48 30.49 -30.88
CA GLY A 467 -10.06 30.96 -29.62
C GLY A 467 -11.41 31.58 -29.92
N THR A 468 -12.46 31.15 -29.22
CA THR A 468 -13.76 31.82 -29.24
C THR A 468 -13.57 33.23 -28.68
N ALA A 469 -13.41 34.20 -29.58
CA ALA A 469 -13.44 35.60 -29.26
C ALA A 469 -14.85 35.97 -28.78
N ASP A 470 -14.96 36.82 -27.77
CA ASP A 470 -16.23 37.45 -27.44
C ASP A 470 -16.69 38.35 -28.62
N VAL A 471 -17.92 38.84 -28.60
CA VAL A 471 -18.51 39.66 -29.70
C VAL A 471 -17.62 40.86 -30.09
N ASP A 472 -16.74 41.31 -29.18
CA ASP A 472 -15.79 42.41 -29.35
C ASP A 472 -14.34 41.98 -29.73
N GLY A 473 -14.07 40.71 -30.07
CA GLY A 473 -12.76 40.27 -30.58
C GLY A 473 -11.69 39.96 -29.52
N TYR A 474 -12.03 39.99 -28.23
CA TYR A 474 -11.10 39.65 -27.14
C TYR A 474 -11.08 38.14 -26.84
N GLU A 475 -9.88 37.60 -26.56
CA GLU A 475 -9.68 36.21 -26.14
C GLU A 475 -10.36 35.97 -24.78
N LYS A 476 -11.38 35.10 -24.74
CA LYS A 476 -12.14 34.79 -23.51
C LYS A 476 -11.25 34.04 -22.51
N TRP A 477 -10.65 34.75 -21.56
CA TRP A 477 -9.88 34.16 -20.46
C TRP A 477 -10.77 33.87 -19.26
N GLU A 478 -11.08 32.59 -19.04
CA GLU A 478 -11.71 32.14 -17.79
C GLU A 478 -10.60 31.86 -16.76
N CYS A 479 -10.52 32.68 -15.71
CA CYS A 479 -9.55 32.52 -14.61
C CYS A 479 -9.69 31.12 -13.98
N PRO A 480 -8.73 30.20 -14.18
CA PRO A 480 -8.86 28.87 -13.63
C PRO A 480 -8.52 28.89 -12.14
N TRP A 481 -9.42 28.31 -11.34
CA TRP A 481 -9.26 28.17 -9.91
C TRP A 481 -9.69 26.77 -9.46
N SER A 482 -9.10 26.32 -8.36
CA SER A 482 -9.51 25.11 -7.65
C SER A 482 -9.43 25.34 -6.14
N LEU A 483 -10.39 24.80 -5.41
CA LEU A 483 -10.41 24.79 -3.95
C LEU A 483 -10.77 23.38 -3.49
N THR A 484 -9.80 22.69 -2.93
CA THR A 484 -9.96 21.38 -2.31
C THR A 484 -10.19 21.53 -0.82
N PHE A 485 -11.31 20.99 -0.37
CA PHE A 485 -11.64 20.86 1.04
C PHE A 485 -11.45 19.39 1.42
N ASN A 486 -10.57 19.12 2.39
CA ASN A 486 -10.38 17.80 2.97
C ASN A 486 -10.73 17.85 4.45
N TYR A 487 -11.76 17.11 4.85
CA TYR A 487 -12.18 16.97 6.23
C TYR A 487 -12.19 15.50 6.61
N SER A 488 -11.49 15.16 7.68
CA SER A 488 -11.46 13.79 8.19
C SER A 488 -11.96 13.76 9.62
N VAL A 489 -12.76 12.74 9.92
CA VAL A 489 -13.30 12.50 11.26
C VAL A 489 -12.96 11.07 11.61
N ASN A 490 -12.27 10.91 12.74
CA ASN A 490 -11.93 9.63 13.31
C ASN A 490 -12.49 9.54 14.72
N TYR A 491 -12.91 8.35 15.09
CA TYR A 491 -13.32 7.97 16.42
C TYR A 491 -12.45 6.81 16.90
N GLY A 492 -12.05 6.85 18.16
CA GLY A 492 -11.35 5.76 18.83
C GLY A 492 -11.65 5.74 20.32
N TYR A 493 -11.03 4.80 21.03
CA TYR A 493 -11.01 4.81 22.49
C TYR A 493 -10.17 5.97 23.02
N GLY A 494 -10.76 6.75 23.93
CA GLY A 494 -10.09 7.74 24.76
C GLY A 494 -9.75 7.17 26.14
N ASP A 495 -9.92 7.97 27.19
CA ASP A 495 -9.60 7.55 28.55
C ASP A 495 -10.55 6.46 29.08
N PHE A 496 -10.01 5.56 29.89
CA PHE A 496 -10.79 4.52 30.55
C PHE A 496 -11.60 5.10 31.71
N ASN A 497 -12.90 4.86 31.72
CA ASN A 497 -13.78 5.25 32.82
C ASN A 497 -13.85 4.10 33.84
N TYR A 498 -13.20 4.30 35.00
CA TYR A 498 -13.12 3.30 36.07
C TYR A 498 -14.47 3.00 36.73
N ASP A 499 -15.42 3.95 36.75
CA ASP A 499 -16.75 3.73 37.32
C ASP A 499 -17.64 2.89 36.40
N LYS A 500 -17.56 3.15 35.08
CA LYS A 500 -18.35 2.45 34.07
C LYS A 500 -17.69 1.15 33.59
N LEU A 501 -16.42 0.94 33.95
CA LEU A 501 -15.55 -0.12 33.44
C LEU A 501 -15.60 -0.18 31.90
N ASP A 502 -15.46 0.97 31.25
CA ASP A 502 -15.56 1.09 29.79
C ASP A 502 -14.74 2.29 29.28
N TYR A 503 -14.34 2.27 28.01
CA TYR A 503 -13.61 3.38 27.40
C TYR A 503 -14.56 4.52 26.99
N ASN A 504 -14.18 5.76 27.31
CA ASN A 504 -14.82 6.93 26.74
C ASN A 504 -14.47 7.04 25.24
N GLY A 505 -15.39 7.57 24.44
CA GLY A 505 -15.12 7.80 23.03
C GLY A 505 -14.32 9.08 22.83
N LYS A 506 -13.30 9.06 21.97
CA LYS A 506 -12.56 10.25 21.54
C LYS A 506 -12.77 10.46 20.05
N TRP A 507 -13.23 11.66 19.68
CA TRP A 507 -13.31 12.10 18.31
C TRP A 507 -12.10 12.96 17.99
N THR A 508 -11.47 12.72 16.84
CA THR A 508 -10.39 13.54 16.30
C THR A 508 -10.81 14.00 14.91
N GLN A 509 -10.80 15.32 14.71
CA GLN A 509 -11.23 15.95 13.47
C GLN A 509 -10.07 16.75 12.90
N ASN A 510 -9.89 16.68 11.59
CA ASN A 510 -8.88 17.47 10.90
C ASN A 510 -9.51 18.06 9.64
N LEU A 511 -9.36 19.37 9.47
CA LEU A 511 -9.76 20.09 8.28
C LEU A 511 -8.52 20.69 7.62
N SER A 512 -8.29 20.33 6.36
CA SER A 512 -7.30 20.99 5.52
C SER A 512 -7.94 21.54 4.25
N LEU A 513 -7.60 22.79 3.95
CA LEU A 513 -8.03 23.53 2.78
C LEU A 513 -6.81 23.71 1.89
N SER A 514 -6.91 23.40 0.60
CA SER A 514 -5.88 23.78 -0.37
C SER A 514 -6.54 24.42 -1.57
N GLY A 515 -5.96 25.49 -2.08
CA GLY A 515 -6.51 26.20 -3.22
C GLY A 515 -5.42 26.66 -4.17
N ASN A 516 -5.77 26.73 -5.44
CA ASN A 516 -4.93 27.27 -6.49
C ASN A 516 -5.76 28.20 -7.37
N ILE A 517 -5.23 29.37 -7.72
CA ILE A 517 -5.87 30.31 -8.64
C ILE A 517 -4.82 30.90 -9.56
N ARG A 518 -5.18 31.05 -10.84
CA ARG A 518 -4.34 31.69 -11.85
C ARG A 518 -5.05 32.90 -12.44
N PRO A 519 -4.95 34.07 -11.80
CA PRO A 519 -5.63 35.28 -12.25
C PRO A 519 -5.35 35.64 -13.73
N THR A 520 -4.13 35.34 -14.20
CA THR A 520 -3.72 35.52 -15.60
C THR A 520 -2.81 34.37 -16.03
N LYS A 521 -2.54 34.23 -17.34
CA LYS A 521 -1.69 33.17 -17.94
C LYS A 521 -0.33 32.97 -17.24
N ASN A 522 0.23 34.05 -16.68
CA ASN A 522 1.59 34.05 -16.10
C ASN A 522 1.62 34.03 -14.58
N TRP A 523 0.47 34.09 -13.89
CA TRP A 523 0.43 34.10 -12.42
C TRP A 523 -0.19 32.81 -11.88
N ASN A 524 0.36 32.33 -10.78
CA ASN A 524 -0.15 31.16 -10.08
C ASN A 524 -0.03 31.40 -8.58
N PHE A 525 -1.17 31.44 -7.89
CA PHE A 525 -1.27 31.56 -6.45
C PHE A 525 -1.77 30.24 -5.91
N SER A 526 -1.08 29.68 -4.93
CA SER A 526 -1.47 28.45 -4.24
C SER A 526 -1.44 28.70 -2.75
N PHE A 527 -2.40 28.14 -2.02
CA PHE A 527 -2.37 28.14 -0.57
C PHE A 527 -2.78 26.77 -0.04
N SER A 528 -2.30 26.46 1.15
CA SER A 528 -2.77 25.34 1.95
C SER A 528 -2.91 25.79 3.40
N ALA A 529 -3.97 25.38 4.07
CA ALA A 529 -4.24 25.68 5.46
C ALA A 529 -4.74 24.41 6.16
N SER A 530 -4.36 24.22 7.42
CA SER A 530 -4.84 23.12 8.26
C SER A 530 -5.38 23.67 9.57
N TYR A 531 -6.52 23.17 10.01
CA TYR A 531 -7.21 23.56 11.24
C TYR A 531 -7.28 22.37 12.19
N ASP A 532 -6.75 22.57 13.39
CA ASP A 532 -6.78 21.60 14.47
C ASP A 532 -7.98 21.91 15.39
N PHE A 533 -8.94 20.98 15.42
CA PHE A 533 -10.16 21.11 16.21
C PHE A 533 -9.94 20.89 17.71
N ASP A 534 -8.90 20.15 18.11
CA ASP A 534 -8.59 19.91 19.53
C ASP A 534 -7.97 21.16 20.15
N GLN A 535 -7.13 21.89 19.39
CA GLN A 535 -6.50 23.14 19.84
C GLN A 535 -7.30 24.40 19.49
N HIS A 536 -8.38 24.26 18.72
CA HIS A 536 -9.18 25.36 18.16
C HIS A 536 -8.35 26.41 17.40
N LYS A 537 -7.30 25.98 16.68
CA LYS A 537 -6.34 26.88 16.02
C LYS A 537 -5.98 26.40 14.61
N LEU A 538 -5.66 27.35 13.74
CA LEU A 538 -4.97 27.07 12.48
C LEU A 538 -3.57 26.54 12.80
N ALA A 539 -3.30 25.28 12.46
CA ALA A 539 -2.02 24.63 12.73
C ALA A 539 -0.92 25.20 11.82
N TYR A 540 -1.20 25.29 10.51
CA TYR A 540 -0.27 25.82 9.53
C TYR A 540 -1.00 26.37 8.31
N MET A 541 -0.53 27.50 7.79
CA MET A 541 -0.93 28.04 6.49
C MET A 541 0.32 28.31 5.65
N ASN A 542 0.40 27.73 4.46
CA ASN A 542 1.47 27.98 3.50
C ASN A 542 0.88 28.60 2.23
N CYS A 543 1.43 29.75 1.84
CA CYS A 543 1.08 30.44 0.61
C CYS A 543 2.28 30.41 -0.33
N SER A 544 2.05 30.05 -1.59
CA SER A 544 3.05 30.12 -2.65
C SER A 544 2.52 30.93 -3.83
N ILE A 545 3.36 31.80 -4.35
CA ILE A 545 3.06 32.67 -5.48
C ILE A 545 4.17 32.47 -6.49
N SER A 546 3.81 32.17 -7.74
CA SER A 546 4.78 32.13 -8.83
C SER A 546 4.30 32.98 -10.00
N ARG A 547 5.22 33.75 -10.59
CA ARG A 547 4.98 34.52 -11.81
C ARG A 547 6.01 34.20 -12.87
N ASP A 548 5.54 33.93 -14.07
CA ASP A 548 6.34 33.82 -15.28
C ASP A 548 6.62 35.23 -15.86
N LEU A 549 7.91 35.58 -15.99
CA LEU A 549 8.40 36.85 -16.54
C LEU A 549 9.14 36.63 -17.87
N HIS A 550 8.70 35.64 -18.67
CA HIS A 550 9.29 35.24 -19.95
C HIS A 550 10.66 34.55 -19.81
N CYS A 551 11.72 35.30 -19.50
CA CYS A 551 13.09 34.78 -19.31
C CYS A 551 13.40 34.43 -17.85
N PHE A 552 12.63 34.99 -16.92
CA PHE A 552 12.77 34.81 -15.48
C PHE A 552 11.53 34.14 -14.88
N THR A 553 11.71 33.43 -13.79
CA THR A 553 10.63 32.93 -12.93
C THR A 553 10.78 33.52 -11.55
N MET A 554 9.73 34.20 -11.09
CA MET A 554 9.62 34.68 -9.73
C MET A 554 8.81 33.67 -8.92
N THR A 555 9.32 33.27 -7.75
CA THR A 555 8.63 32.40 -6.79
C THR A 555 8.74 32.98 -5.40
N ALA A 556 7.62 33.06 -4.69
CA ALA A 556 7.55 33.44 -3.30
C ALA A 556 6.81 32.33 -2.54
N SER A 557 7.32 31.91 -1.40
CA SER A 557 6.59 31.05 -0.46
C SER A 557 6.67 31.67 0.92
N PHE A 558 5.55 31.76 1.62
CA PHE A 558 5.51 32.31 2.96
C PHE A 558 4.46 31.62 3.82
N VAL A 559 4.71 31.63 5.12
CA VAL A 559 3.90 30.96 6.14
C VAL A 559 3.38 32.03 7.08
N PRO A 560 2.18 32.58 6.82
CA PRO A 560 1.63 33.67 7.63
C PRO A 560 1.15 33.18 9.01
N VAL A 561 0.70 31.93 9.10
CA VAL A 561 0.12 31.32 10.30
C VAL A 561 0.78 29.97 10.58
N GLY A 562 1.24 29.79 11.82
CA GLY A 562 1.93 28.59 12.29
C GLY A 562 3.01 28.92 13.33
N PRO A 563 3.54 27.92 14.05
CA PRO A 563 4.57 28.12 15.08
C PRO A 563 5.88 28.70 14.52
N TYR A 564 6.14 28.50 13.22
CA TYR A 564 7.31 29.02 12.53
C TYR A 564 6.88 29.84 11.31
N LYS A 565 6.80 31.16 11.50
CA LYS A 565 6.60 32.09 10.39
C LYS A 565 7.89 32.19 9.59
N SER A 566 7.78 32.04 8.27
CA SER A 566 8.93 32.14 7.37
C SER A 566 8.50 32.67 6.00
N TYR A 567 9.44 33.28 5.28
CA TYR A 567 9.26 33.58 3.87
C TYR A 567 10.53 33.26 3.09
N ASN A 568 10.35 32.90 1.83
CA ASN A 568 11.39 32.70 0.84
C ASN A 568 10.92 33.35 -0.46
N PHE A 569 11.76 34.18 -1.04
CA PHE A 569 11.56 34.81 -2.33
C PHE A 569 12.76 34.50 -3.21
N HIS A 570 12.48 33.98 -4.40
CA HIS A 570 13.49 33.55 -5.36
C HIS A 570 13.12 34.01 -6.77
N ILE A 571 14.04 34.69 -7.44
CA ILE A 571 13.98 34.97 -8.88
C ILE A 571 15.14 34.24 -9.54
N ALA A 572 14.87 33.43 -10.56
CA ALA A 572 15.89 32.76 -11.35
C ALA A 572 15.62 32.87 -12.86
N VAL A 573 16.69 32.80 -13.65
CA VAL A 573 16.63 32.67 -15.11
C VAL A 573 16.18 31.25 -15.48
N LYS A 574 15.27 31.11 -16.44
CA LYS A 574 14.78 29.79 -16.89
C LYS A 574 15.84 28.92 -17.58
N SER A 575 16.83 29.57 -18.22
CA SER A 575 17.89 28.90 -18.96
C SER A 575 18.81 28.12 -18.03
N SER A 576 19.03 26.84 -18.37
CA SER A 576 19.95 25.96 -17.64
C SER A 576 21.42 26.39 -17.70
N LEU A 577 21.77 27.27 -18.64
CA LEU A 577 23.13 27.81 -18.84
C LEU A 577 23.45 29.02 -17.94
N LEU A 578 22.43 29.67 -17.35
CA LEU A 578 22.57 30.91 -16.55
C LEU A 578 22.04 30.75 -15.12
N LYS A 579 22.19 29.56 -14.53
CA LYS A 579 21.70 29.22 -13.17
C LYS A 579 22.30 30.09 -12.06
N ASP A 580 23.43 30.75 -12.31
CA ASP A 580 24.12 31.60 -11.34
C ASP A 580 23.47 32.98 -11.18
N VAL A 581 22.64 33.42 -12.13
CA VAL A 581 21.87 34.67 -12.03
C VAL A 581 20.57 34.39 -11.29
N LYS A 582 20.64 34.49 -9.96
CA LYS A 582 19.51 34.32 -9.06
C LYS A 582 19.48 35.38 -7.97
N TYR A 583 18.28 35.81 -7.60
CA TYR A 583 18.07 36.66 -6.43
C TYR A 583 17.27 35.87 -5.38
N ASP A 584 17.90 35.62 -4.24
CA ASP A 584 17.36 34.85 -3.12
C ASP A 584 17.20 35.74 -1.88
N LYS A 585 16.01 35.77 -1.27
CA LYS A 585 15.76 36.42 0.02
C LYS A 585 14.96 35.49 0.93
N ARG A 586 15.50 35.19 2.11
CA ARG A 586 14.89 34.25 3.08
C ARG A 586 14.79 34.90 4.46
N SER A 587 13.74 34.58 5.22
CA SER A 587 13.68 34.94 6.64
C SER A 587 14.69 34.13 7.45
N SER A 588 15.61 34.79 8.12
CA SER A 588 16.44 34.23 9.21
C SER A 588 15.78 34.53 10.55
N ARG A 589 15.79 33.58 11.50
CA ARG A 589 15.31 33.79 12.90
C ARG A 589 16.01 34.96 13.61
N SER A 590 17.12 35.46 13.05
CA SER A 590 17.88 36.61 13.56
C SER A 590 17.33 37.98 13.14
N ASN A 591 16.41 38.09 12.17
CA ASN A 591 15.88 39.39 11.74
C ASN A 591 14.43 39.55 12.17
N GLY A 592 14.27 40.08 13.40
CA GLY A 592 13.01 40.56 13.95
C GLY A 592 12.47 41.74 13.14
N LEU A 593 11.69 41.45 12.09
CA LEU A 593 10.85 42.43 11.44
C LEU A 593 9.40 42.21 11.88
N ARG A 594 8.97 43.01 12.87
CA ARG A 594 7.54 43.30 13.12
C ARG A 594 7.06 44.19 11.98
N TRP A 595 6.01 43.76 11.29
CA TRP A 595 5.21 44.63 10.44
C TRP A 595 3.93 44.95 11.20
N TYR A 596 3.52 46.23 11.13
CA TYR A 596 2.36 46.81 11.80
C TYR A 596 1.05 46.16 11.37
#